data_AF-A0A5F1HY24-F1
#
_entry.id   AF-A0A5F1HY24-F1
#
_cell.length_a   1.000
_cell.length_b   1.000
_cell.length_c   1.000
_cell.angle_alpha   90.00
_cell.angle_beta   90.00
_cell.angle_gamma   90.00
#
_symmetry.space_group_name_H-M   'P 1'
#
loop_
_entity.id
_entity.type
_entity.pdbx_description
1 polymer ?
#
loop_
_entity_poly.entity_id
_entity_poly.type
_entity_poly.pdbx_seq_one_letter_code
_entity_poly.pdbx_strand_id
1 'polypeptide(L)'
;MKAWHYHTSNYWKESWGTCTSPRLSALYVAVMIVDAAGESQLATRKEKEWHLRRLSFVSDCIDHLDDTDLFPLTRSEVNTCKKIALDYWCQPSCTKTLDEISRNIDKMLKIQNPSDRDAKTLISLMASSEENLDFLWWQFIESSVDCIENKLSEEIWLYLFNKHFSPELQRWAQQQDNKYELYFS
;
A
#
# COMPACT_ATOMS: atom_id res chain seq x y z
N MET A 1 10.80 -11.79 -24.16
CA MET A 1 12.19 -11.47 -23.75
C MET A 1 12.45 -10.00 -24.01
N LYS A 2 12.34 -9.18 -22.96
CA LYS A 2 13.01 -7.88 -22.76
C LYS A 2 12.73 -7.47 -21.32
N ALA A 3 13.81 -7.40 -20.54
CA ALA A 3 14.09 -6.67 -19.29
C ALA A 3 12.93 -6.49 -18.29
N TRP A 4 13.03 -6.81 -17.00
CA TRP A 4 14.12 -6.41 -16.11
C TRP A 4 14.26 -7.42 -14.95
N HIS A 5 15.29 -8.26 -15.05
CA HIS A 5 16.00 -8.70 -13.86
C HIS A 5 16.82 -7.51 -13.39
N TYR A 6 16.47 -6.87 -12.27
CA TYR A 6 17.34 -6.09 -11.38
C TYR A 6 16.42 -5.20 -10.54
N HIS A 7 16.06 -5.63 -9.32
CA HIS A 7 15.79 -4.72 -8.19
C HIS A 7 15.81 -5.44 -6.81
N THR A 8 15.91 -6.76 -6.76
CA THR A 8 15.72 -7.50 -5.50
C THR A 8 16.97 -7.82 -4.68
N SER A 9 18.15 -7.24 -4.96
CA SER A 9 19.38 -7.61 -4.21
C SER A 9 20.16 -6.44 -3.62
N ASN A 10 20.48 -5.40 -4.40
CA ASN A 10 21.36 -4.34 -3.91
C ASN A 10 20.63 -3.13 -3.32
N TYR A 11 19.42 -2.80 -3.78
CA TYR A 11 18.62 -1.71 -3.21
C TYR A 11 18.30 -2.00 -1.74
N TRP A 12 17.83 -3.21 -1.43
CA TRP A 12 17.60 -3.64 -0.06
C TRP A 12 18.87 -3.52 0.79
N LYS A 13 20.02 -4.04 0.34
CA LYS A 13 21.30 -3.94 1.06
C LYS A 13 21.73 -2.49 1.34
N GLU A 14 21.54 -1.59 0.40
CA GLU A 14 21.86 -0.16 0.56
C GLU A 14 20.85 0.53 1.49
N SER A 15 19.56 0.22 1.39
CA SER A 15 18.51 0.71 2.29
C SER A 15 18.70 0.26 3.75
N TRP A 16 19.18 -0.98 3.97
CA TRP A 16 19.60 -1.47 5.29
C TRP A 16 20.82 -0.71 5.83
N GLY A 17 21.75 -0.32 4.96
CA GLY A 17 22.95 0.45 5.32
C GLY A 17 22.67 1.89 5.74
N THR A 18 21.55 2.46 5.26
CA THR A 18 21.08 3.82 5.60
C THR A 18 20.05 3.87 6.72
N CYS A 19 19.55 2.72 7.19
CA CYS A 19 18.70 2.63 8.39
C CYS A 19 19.51 2.89 9.67
N THR A 20 19.89 4.15 9.88
CA THR A 20 20.38 4.64 11.17
C THR A 20 19.20 4.83 12.13
N SER A 21 18.55 3.74 12.54
CA SER A 21 17.70 3.71 13.75
C SER A 21 17.62 2.28 14.31
N PRO A 22 17.77 2.06 15.63
CA PRO A 22 18.36 0.82 16.18
C PRO A 22 17.39 -0.34 16.41
N ARG A 23 16.15 -0.32 15.89
CA ARG A 23 15.17 -1.41 16.08
C ARG A 23 14.22 -1.50 14.90
N LEU A 24 14.23 -2.63 14.20
CA LEU A 24 13.13 -3.03 13.31
C LEU A 24 11.81 -2.99 14.12
N SER A 25 10.87 -2.12 13.75
CA SER A 25 9.54 -2.10 14.36
C SER A 25 8.69 -3.24 13.79
N ALA A 26 7.70 -3.71 14.55
CA ALA A 26 6.79 -4.75 14.07
C ALA A 26 6.01 -4.29 12.83
N LEU A 27 5.76 -2.98 12.70
CA LEU A 27 5.17 -2.35 11.53
C LEU A 27 6.00 -2.58 10.26
N TYR A 28 7.30 -2.22 10.27
CA TYR A 28 8.14 -2.39 9.08
C TYR A 28 8.30 -3.85 8.68
N VAL A 29 8.38 -4.77 9.65
CA VAL A 29 8.40 -6.21 9.37
C VAL A 29 7.09 -6.64 8.69
N ALA A 30 5.93 -6.17 9.17
CA ALA A 30 4.64 -6.48 8.56
C ALA A 30 4.53 -5.94 7.12
N VAL A 31 4.98 -4.70 6.87
CA VAL A 31 5.06 -4.10 5.53
C VAL A 31 5.88 -5.00 4.60
N MET A 32 7.09 -5.36 5.00
CA MET A 32 7.99 -6.20 4.20
C MET A 32 7.36 -7.55 3.84
N ILE A 33 6.72 -8.21 4.81
CA ILE A 33 6.08 -9.52 4.59
C ILE A 33 4.94 -9.38 3.56
N VAL A 34 4.12 -8.34 3.71
CA VAL A 34 2.93 -8.14 2.88
C VAL A 34 3.30 -7.73 1.46
N ASP A 35 4.22 -6.77 1.27
CA ASP A 35 4.63 -6.38 -0.09
C ASP A 35 5.35 -7.54 -0.80
N ALA A 36 6.23 -8.28 -0.13
CA ALA A 36 6.86 -9.48 -0.71
C ALA A 36 5.83 -10.58 -1.07
N ALA A 37 4.82 -10.79 -0.22
CA ALA A 37 3.71 -11.68 -0.55
C ALA A 37 2.93 -11.17 -1.77
N GLY A 38 2.73 -9.85 -1.86
CA GLY A 38 2.07 -9.19 -2.96
C GLY A 38 2.78 -9.37 -4.30
N GLU A 39 4.10 -9.20 -4.35
CA GLU A 39 4.90 -9.44 -5.56
C GLU A 39 4.60 -10.84 -6.15
N SER A 40 4.51 -11.85 -5.28
CA SER A 40 4.20 -13.22 -5.71
C SER A 40 2.77 -13.38 -6.25
N GLN A 41 1.80 -12.59 -5.78
CA GLN A 41 0.40 -12.67 -6.20
C GLN A 41 0.13 -11.87 -7.48
N LEU A 42 0.80 -10.73 -7.65
CA LEU A 42 0.66 -9.85 -8.82
C LEU A 42 1.18 -10.51 -10.11
N ALA A 43 2.09 -11.48 -10.01
CA ALA A 43 2.50 -12.31 -11.14
C ALA A 43 1.48 -13.42 -11.50
N THR A 44 0.29 -13.44 -10.91
CA THR A 44 -0.68 -14.55 -11.04
C THR A 44 -2.11 -14.07 -11.31
N ARG A 45 -3.00 -15.02 -11.64
CA ARG A 45 -4.45 -14.78 -11.77
C ARG A 45 -5.16 -14.22 -10.53
N LYS A 46 -4.46 -14.05 -9.40
CA LYS A 46 -4.98 -13.51 -8.14
C LYS A 46 -4.67 -12.02 -7.93
N GLU A 47 -4.03 -11.38 -8.89
CA GLU A 47 -3.71 -9.95 -8.84
C GLU A 47 -4.88 -9.07 -8.39
N LYS A 48 -6.05 -9.24 -8.99
CA LYS A 48 -7.26 -8.47 -8.65
C LYS A 48 -7.69 -8.68 -7.20
N GLU A 49 -7.70 -9.92 -6.73
CA GLU A 49 -8.08 -10.27 -5.35
C GLU A 49 -7.09 -9.65 -4.36
N TRP A 50 -5.79 -9.72 -4.67
CA TRP A 50 -4.75 -9.11 -3.87
C TRP A 50 -4.89 -7.58 -3.82
N HIS A 51 -5.08 -6.93 -4.96
CA HIS A 51 -5.26 -5.49 -5.01
C HIS A 51 -6.52 -5.03 -4.26
N LEU A 52 -7.64 -5.73 -4.37
CA LEU A 52 -8.84 -5.42 -3.56
C LEU A 52 -8.58 -5.49 -2.05
N ARG A 53 -7.76 -6.44 -1.58
CA ARG A 53 -7.33 -6.50 -0.16
C ARG A 53 -6.46 -5.29 0.21
N ARG A 54 -5.50 -4.91 -0.65
CA ARG A 54 -4.68 -3.70 -0.45
C ARG A 54 -5.53 -2.43 -0.36
N LEU A 55 -6.52 -2.28 -1.24
CA LEU A 55 -7.46 -1.15 -1.21
C LEU A 55 -8.32 -1.14 0.05
N SER A 56 -8.78 -2.32 0.51
CA SER A 56 -9.55 -2.44 1.74
C SER A 56 -8.71 -2.05 2.97
N PHE A 57 -7.44 -2.43 2.99
CA PHE A 57 -6.49 -2.02 4.03
C PHE A 57 -6.32 -0.49 4.05
N VAL A 58 -6.05 0.14 2.91
CA VAL A 58 -5.90 1.61 2.83
C VAL A 58 -7.19 2.33 3.20
N SER A 59 -8.36 1.80 2.78
CA SER A 59 -9.66 2.35 3.17
C SER A 59 -9.84 2.41 4.68
N ASP A 60 -9.50 1.33 5.37
CA ASP A 60 -9.59 1.26 6.83
C ASP A 60 -8.54 2.16 7.50
N CYS A 61 -7.33 2.26 6.95
CA CYS A 61 -6.33 3.21 7.44
C CYS A 61 -6.89 4.64 7.45
N ILE A 62 -7.55 5.05 6.36
CA ILE A 62 -8.20 6.36 6.25
C ILE A 62 -9.32 6.55 7.31
N ASP A 63 -10.06 5.50 7.63
CA ASP A 63 -11.11 5.55 8.67
C ASP A 63 -10.57 5.80 10.09
N HIS A 64 -9.30 5.49 10.33
CA HIS A 64 -8.62 5.74 11.60
C HIS A 64 -7.93 7.11 11.68
N LEU A 65 -7.87 7.88 10.60
CA LEU A 65 -7.27 9.23 10.60
C LEU A 65 -8.21 10.27 11.17
N ASP A 66 -7.65 11.30 11.79
CA ASP A 66 -8.42 12.47 12.23
C ASP A 66 -8.90 13.31 11.03
N ASP A 67 -10.05 13.97 11.16
CA ASP A 67 -10.57 14.86 10.11
C ASP A 67 -9.58 15.99 9.76
N THR A 68 -8.71 16.37 10.70
CA THR A 68 -7.67 17.38 10.47
C THR A 68 -6.56 16.92 9.52
N ASP A 69 -6.26 15.62 9.49
CA ASP A 69 -5.27 15.06 8.56
C ASP A 69 -5.80 15.02 7.12
N LEU A 70 -7.13 15.02 6.97
CA LEU A 70 -7.82 14.94 5.68
C LEU A 70 -8.27 16.31 5.15
N PHE A 71 -8.14 17.37 5.97
CA PHE A 71 -8.49 18.73 5.59
C PHE A 71 -7.76 19.16 4.29
N PRO A 72 -8.44 19.81 3.32
CA PRO A 72 -9.76 20.43 3.42
C PRO A 72 -10.96 19.54 3.10
N LEU A 73 -10.78 18.22 2.90
CA LEU A 73 -11.90 17.35 2.62
C LEU A 73 -12.77 17.11 3.85
N THR A 74 -14.07 17.02 3.62
CA THR A 74 -15.00 16.46 4.61
C THR A 74 -14.95 14.94 4.60
N ARG A 75 -15.27 14.31 5.74
CA ARG A 75 -15.38 12.85 5.85
C ARG A 75 -16.34 12.24 4.81
N SER A 76 -17.41 12.96 4.46
CA SER A 76 -18.37 12.53 3.44
C SER A 76 -17.75 12.48 2.04
N GLU A 77 -16.94 13.48 1.69
CA GLU A 77 -16.23 13.51 0.41
C GLU A 77 -15.20 12.39 0.34
N VAL A 78 -14.42 12.19 1.41
CA VAL A 78 -13.47 11.08 1.54
C VAL A 78 -14.17 9.73 1.34
N ASN A 79 -15.26 9.50 2.04
CA ASN A 79 -16.03 8.25 1.92
C ASN A 79 -16.59 8.04 0.51
N THR A 80 -16.97 9.12 -0.17
CA THR A 80 -17.42 9.07 -1.57
C THR A 80 -16.28 8.65 -2.48
N CYS A 81 -15.09 9.24 -2.33
CA CYS A 81 -13.90 8.87 -3.11
C CYS A 81 -13.50 7.41 -2.88
N LYS A 82 -13.42 6.96 -1.63
CA LYS A 82 -13.12 5.56 -1.28
C LYS A 82 -14.10 4.59 -1.94
N LYS A 83 -15.40 4.91 -1.87
CA LYS A 83 -16.45 4.09 -2.48
C LYS A 83 -16.29 4.00 -3.99
N ILE A 84 -16.08 5.12 -4.68
CA ILE A 84 -15.90 5.13 -6.14
C ILE A 84 -14.69 4.28 -6.55
N ALA A 85 -13.57 4.41 -5.84
CA ALA A 85 -12.37 3.62 -6.09
C ALA A 85 -12.62 2.11 -5.90
N LEU A 86 -13.20 1.71 -4.77
CA LEU A 86 -13.51 0.30 -4.48
C LEU A 86 -14.54 -0.28 -5.45
N ASP A 87 -15.57 0.48 -5.81
CA ASP A 87 -16.62 0.05 -6.74
C ASP A 87 -16.04 -0.19 -8.15
N TYR A 88 -15.08 0.63 -8.61
CA TYR A 88 -14.39 0.41 -9.88
C TYR A 88 -13.72 -0.97 -9.92
N TRP A 89 -12.93 -1.30 -8.89
CA TRP A 89 -12.23 -2.56 -8.83
C TRP A 89 -13.17 -3.75 -8.59
N CYS A 90 -14.30 -3.54 -7.90
CA CYS A 90 -15.31 -4.58 -7.69
C CYS A 90 -16.11 -4.91 -8.97
N GLN A 91 -16.37 -3.96 -9.87
CA GLN A 91 -17.35 -4.13 -10.95
C GLN A 91 -16.77 -4.27 -12.36
N PRO A 92 -17.28 -5.19 -13.21
CA PRO A 92 -16.87 -5.31 -14.62
C PRO A 92 -17.39 -4.20 -15.56
N SER A 93 -18.31 -3.34 -15.11
CA SER A 93 -19.10 -2.45 -15.97
C SER A 93 -18.98 -0.96 -15.63
N CYS A 94 -17.94 -0.55 -14.87
CA CYS A 94 -17.75 0.86 -14.58
C CYS A 94 -17.43 1.60 -15.88
N THR A 95 -18.29 2.56 -16.25
CA THR A 95 -18.13 3.34 -17.49
C THR A 95 -17.09 4.45 -17.37
N LYS A 96 -16.59 4.70 -16.15
CA LYS A 96 -15.53 5.66 -15.87
C LYS A 96 -14.19 4.94 -15.76
N THR A 97 -13.14 5.53 -16.31
CA THR A 97 -11.78 4.98 -16.16
C THR A 97 -11.19 5.36 -14.79
N LEU A 98 -10.18 4.60 -14.31
CA LEU A 98 -9.43 4.99 -13.11
C LEU A 98 -8.82 6.38 -13.26
N ASP A 99 -8.30 6.73 -14.44
CA ASP A 99 -7.74 8.06 -14.68
C ASP A 99 -8.77 9.19 -14.55
N GLU A 100 -10.03 8.94 -14.91
CA GLU A 100 -11.11 9.90 -14.69
C GLU A 100 -11.46 10.02 -13.22
N ILE A 101 -11.43 8.91 -12.48
CA ILE A 101 -11.67 8.90 -11.04
C ILE A 101 -10.52 9.62 -10.31
N SER A 102 -9.27 9.28 -10.61
CA SER A 102 -8.06 9.93 -10.07
C SER A 102 -8.07 11.42 -10.32
N ARG A 103 -8.26 11.86 -11.58
CA ARG A 103 -8.29 13.30 -11.89
C ARG A 103 -9.40 14.05 -11.16
N ASN A 104 -10.55 13.42 -10.93
CA ASN A 104 -11.63 14.04 -10.16
C ASN A 104 -11.24 14.16 -8.67
N ILE A 105 -10.64 13.12 -8.11
CA ILE A 105 -10.11 13.11 -6.74
C ILE A 105 -9.01 14.16 -6.57
N ASP A 106 -8.03 14.22 -7.48
CA ASP A 106 -6.92 15.17 -7.40
C ASP A 106 -7.42 16.62 -7.47
N LYS A 107 -8.44 16.89 -8.29
CA LYS A 107 -9.14 18.19 -8.32
C LYS A 107 -9.80 18.53 -6.99
N MET A 108 -10.46 17.57 -6.34
CA MET A 108 -11.08 17.78 -5.02
C MET A 108 -10.01 18.03 -3.94
N LEU A 109 -8.91 17.29 -4.02
CA LEU A 109 -7.81 17.35 -3.07
C LEU A 109 -6.99 18.62 -3.14
N LYS A 110 -7.10 19.41 -4.22
CA LYS A 110 -6.27 20.60 -4.49
C LYS A 110 -4.79 20.30 -4.21
N ILE A 111 -4.30 19.12 -4.60
CA ILE A 111 -2.91 18.72 -4.37
C ILE A 111 -2.01 19.74 -5.06
N GLN A 112 -1.39 20.63 -4.28
CA GLN A 112 -0.54 21.69 -4.82
C GLN A 112 0.86 21.15 -5.17
N ASN A 113 1.28 20.06 -4.52
CA ASN A 113 2.57 19.43 -4.74
C ASN A 113 2.48 17.90 -4.63
N PRO A 114 2.72 17.13 -5.71
CA PRO A 114 2.71 15.67 -5.69
C PRO A 114 3.79 15.02 -4.82
N SER A 115 4.81 15.77 -4.39
CA SER A 115 5.88 15.26 -3.52
C SER A 115 5.49 15.18 -2.05
N ASP A 116 4.42 15.86 -1.64
CA ASP A 116 3.95 15.84 -0.26
C ASP A 116 3.10 14.57 -0.08
N ARG A 117 3.79 13.43 0.15
CA ARG A 117 3.14 12.16 0.50
C ARG A 117 2.52 12.29 1.89
N ASP A 118 1.23 12.61 1.93
CA ASP A 118 0.47 12.82 3.16
C ASP A 118 -0.80 11.94 3.19
N ALA A 119 -1.61 12.08 4.23
CA ALA A 119 -2.86 11.33 4.39
C ALA A 119 -3.80 11.38 3.17
N LYS A 120 -3.82 12.47 2.40
CA LYS A 120 -4.67 12.60 1.21
C LYS A 120 -4.13 11.78 0.05
N THR A 121 -2.81 11.55 0.00
CA THR A 121 -2.18 10.69 -1.02
C THR A 121 -2.79 9.29 -1.00
N LEU A 122 -3.23 8.78 0.15
CA LEU A 122 -3.93 7.50 0.26
C LEU A 122 -5.18 7.42 -0.63
N ILE A 123 -5.93 8.52 -0.74
CA ILE A 123 -7.15 8.57 -1.56
C ILE A 123 -6.78 8.50 -3.05
N SER A 124 -5.70 9.18 -3.47
CA SER A 124 -5.19 9.09 -4.84
C SER A 124 -4.61 7.69 -5.14
N LEU A 125 -3.91 7.05 -4.19
CA LEU A 125 -3.41 5.68 -4.34
C LEU A 125 -4.55 4.68 -4.61
N MET A 126 -5.68 4.81 -3.90
CA MET A 126 -6.84 3.96 -4.12
C MET A 126 -7.45 4.12 -5.53
N ALA A 127 -7.30 5.31 -6.13
CA ALA A 127 -7.87 5.67 -7.42
C ALA A 127 -6.89 5.52 -8.59
N SER A 128 -5.71 4.95 -8.37
CA SER A 128 -4.67 4.83 -9.39
C SER A 128 -4.64 3.43 -10.02
N SER A 129 -4.31 3.37 -11.31
CA SER A 129 -4.03 2.12 -12.02
C SER A 129 -2.59 1.66 -11.78
N GLU A 130 -2.28 0.41 -12.12
CA GLU A 130 -0.90 -0.09 -12.16
C GLU A 130 0.00 0.81 -13.02
N GLU A 131 -0.45 1.18 -14.22
CA GLU A 131 0.30 2.04 -15.15
C GLU A 131 0.65 3.41 -14.53
N ASN A 132 -0.23 3.97 -13.71
CA ASN A 132 0.00 5.26 -13.05
C ASN A 132 0.88 5.14 -11.81
N LEU A 133 0.87 3.98 -11.15
CA LEU A 133 1.65 3.73 -9.95
C LEU A 133 3.09 3.30 -10.26
N ASP A 134 3.36 2.76 -11.45
CA ASP A 134 4.68 2.28 -11.88
C ASP A 134 5.29 1.37 -10.78
N PHE A 135 6.48 1.69 -10.26
CA PHE A 135 7.13 0.91 -9.21
C PHE A 135 6.35 0.90 -7.88
N LEU A 136 5.51 1.91 -7.60
CA LEU A 136 4.65 1.96 -6.40
C LEU A 136 3.58 0.88 -6.41
N TRP A 137 3.28 0.28 -7.58
CA TRP A 137 2.37 -0.85 -7.64
C TRP A 137 2.87 -2.03 -6.81
N TRP A 138 4.18 -2.26 -6.80
CA TRP A 138 4.82 -3.37 -6.08
C TRP A 138 5.04 -3.03 -4.61
N GLN A 139 5.30 -1.76 -4.31
CA GLN A 139 5.50 -1.21 -2.96
C GLN A 139 4.24 -0.51 -2.43
N PHE A 140 3.06 -1.02 -2.78
CA PHE A 140 1.81 -0.30 -2.52
C PHE A 140 1.55 -0.15 -1.02
N ILE A 141 1.85 -1.17 -0.21
CA ILE A 141 1.64 -1.11 1.23
C ILE A 141 2.70 -0.23 1.89
N GLU A 142 3.97 -0.39 1.56
CA GLU A 142 5.06 0.50 1.99
C GLU A 142 4.72 1.96 1.71
N SER A 143 4.35 2.27 0.46
CA SER A 143 3.99 3.64 0.05
C SER A 143 2.78 4.18 0.80
N SER A 144 1.81 3.33 1.14
CA SER A 144 0.64 3.72 1.93
C SER A 144 1.00 3.98 3.40
N VAL A 145 1.85 3.13 3.99
CA VAL A 145 2.31 3.31 5.37
C VAL A 145 3.15 4.57 5.50
N ASP A 146 4.07 4.83 4.57
CA ASP A 146 4.92 6.03 4.57
C ASP A 146 4.11 7.34 4.60
N CYS A 147 2.92 7.37 3.98
CA CYS A 147 2.07 8.56 3.96
C CYS A 147 1.52 8.95 5.34
N ILE A 148 1.38 7.97 6.25
CA ILE A 148 0.66 8.15 7.51
C ILE A 148 1.29 7.42 8.71
N GLU A 149 2.56 7.01 8.61
CA GLU A 149 3.23 6.17 9.62
C GLU A 149 3.08 6.75 11.03
N ASN A 150 3.31 8.06 11.15
CA ASN A 150 3.27 8.81 12.40
C ASN A 150 1.85 9.23 12.84
N LYS A 151 0.80 8.85 12.11
CA LYS A 151 -0.59 9.22 12.39
C LYS A 151 -1.35 8.14 13.15
N LEU A 152 -0.92 6.88 13.03
CA LEU A 152 -1.56 5.75 13.70
C LEU A 152 -0.63 5.19 14.79
N SER A 153 -1.21 4.70 15.88
CA SER A 153 -0.44 3.98 16.89
C SER A 153 -0.01 2.61 16.38
N GLU A 154 1.04 2.04 16.99
CA GLU A 154 1.49 0.68 16.68
C GLU A 154 0.38 -0.36 16.88
N GLU A 155 -0.48 -0.18 17.89
CA GLU A 155 -1.63 -1.06 18.12
C GLU A 155 -2.63 -1.04 16.95
N ILE A 156 -2.96 0.14 16.44
CA ILE A 156 -3.85 0.28 15.27
C ILE A 156 -3.21 -0.35 14.04
N TRP A 157 -1.92 -0.11 13.81
CA TRP A 157 -1.20 -0.73 12.71
C TRP A 157 -1.27 -2.24 12.77
N LEU A 158 -0.89 -2.85 13.90
CA LEU A 158 -0.90 -4.30 14.06
C LEU A 158 -2.32 -4.89 13.90
N TYR A 159 -3.34 -4.20 14.41
CA TYR A 159 -4.73 -4.57 14.21
C TYR A 159 -5.11 -4.61 12.72
N LEU A 160 -4.80 -3.54 11.97
CA LEU A 160 -5.13 -3.43 10.54
C LEU A 160 -4.38 -4.47 9.70
N PHE A 161 -3.09 -4.66 9.97
CA PHE A 161 -2.29 -5.70 9.30
C PHE A 161 -2.84 -7.10 9.57
N ASN A 162 -3.19 -7.42 10.82
CA ASN A 162 -3.78 -8.71 11.14
C ASN A 162 -5.17 -8.90 10.50
N LYS A 163 -6.01 -7.85 10.49
CA LYS A 163 -7.34 -7.88 9.86
C LYS A 163 -7.27 -8.21 8.38
N HIS A 164 -6.34 -7.58 7.65
CA HIS A 164 -6.29 -7.69 6.20
C HIS A 164 -5.31 -8.72 5.67
N PHE A 165 -4.25 -9.06 6.41
CA PHE A 165 -3.11 -9.87 5.94
C PHE A 165 -2.69 -10.98 6.92
N SER A 166 -3.55 -11.38 7.86
CA SER A 166 -3.26 -12.50 8.77
C SER A 166 -2.77 -13.78 8.08
N PRO A 167 -3.29 -14.23 6.91
CA PRO A 167 -2.77 -15.44 6.27
C PRO A 167 -1.29 -15.32 5.86
N GLU A 168 -0.87 -14.16 5.36
CA GLU A 168 0.51 -13.91 4.94
C GLU A 168 1.44 -13.81 6.14
N LEU A 169 1.01 -13.10 7.19
CA LEU A 169 1.76 -12.97 8.45
C LEU A 169 1.93 -14.32 9.16
N GLN A 170 0.85 -15.11 9.25
CA GLN A 170 0.90 -16.46 9.83
C GLN A 170 1.77 -17.39 9.02
N ARG A 171 1.67 -17.35 7.69
CA ARG A 171 2.51 -18.17 6.81
C ARG A 171 3.97 -17.85 7.03
N TRP A 172 4.33 -16.57 7.10
CA TRP A 172 5.71 -16.14 7.38
C TRP A 172 6.17 -16.64 8.76
N ALA A 173 5.36 -16.46 9.81
CA ALA A 173 5.70 -16.90 11.16
C ALA A 173 5.83 -18.43 11.31
N GLN A 174 5.18 -19.20 10.45
CA GLN A 174 5.22 -20.67 10.44
C GLN A 174 6.32 -21.24 9.53
N GLN A 175 7.07 -20.41 8.80
CA GLN A 175 8.21 -20.90 8.03
C GLN A 175 9.26 -21.43 9.01
N GLN A 176 9.50 -22.75 8.96
CA GLN A 176 10.60 -23.36 9.71
C GLN A 176 11.94 -22.80 9.18
N ASP A 177 12.89 -22.56 10.09
CA ASP A 177 14.23 -21.99 9.85
C ASP A 177 15.06 -22.68 8.73
N ASN A 178 14.62 -23.84 8.22
CA ASN A 178 15.32 -24.65 7.23
C ASN A 178 15.27 -24.13 5.78
N LYS A 179 14.92 -22.86 5.55
CA LYS A 179 15.06 -22.19 4.24
C LYS A 179 15.68 -20.80 4.31
N TYR A 180 16.34 -20.47 5.41
CA TYR A 180 17.34 -19.40 5.42
C TYR A 180 18.71 -19.95 5.04
N GLU A 181 18.82 -20.62 3.88
CA GLU A 181 20.00 -20.37 3.06
C GLU A 181 19.85 -18.92 2.59
N LEU A 182 20.22 -18.02 3.48
CA LEU A 182 20.54 -16.66 3.12
C LEU A 182 21.55 -16.80 1.99
N TYR A 183 21.13 -16.51 0.76
CA TYR A 183 22.02 -16.33 -0.39
C TYR A 183 22.89 -15.10 -0.12
N PHE A 184 23.80 -15.24 0.83
CA PHE A 184 25.01 -14.44 0.99
C PHE A 184 26.16 -15.32 0.49
N SER A 185 26.21 -15.50 -0.83
CA SER A 185 27.41 -15.93 -1.54
C SER A 185 27.67 -14.93 -2.65
#